data_AF-A0AAD2JDI8-F1
#
_entry.id   AF-A0AAD2JDI8-F1
#
_cell.length_a   1.000
_cell.length_b   1.000
_cell.length_c   1.000
_cell.angle_alpha   90.00
_cell.angle_beta   90.00
_cell.angle_gamma   90.00
#
_symmetry.space_group_name_H-M   'P 1'
#
loop_
_entity.id
_entity.type
_entity.pdbx_description
1 polymer ?
#
loop_
_entity_poly.entity_id
_entity_poly.type
_entity_poly.pdbx_seq_one_letter_code
_entity_poly.pdbx_strand_id
1 'polypeptide(L)'
;MNNLTNSERLNENIKVITKQKLSIKEIATIFDVSEQTIRFYDSKGLLPFFEREDNNYRYTTVENLQWFKMVFLLRSAGMEIKNIKEYINLCMEGDSTVPQRLKIIQDQKKDLVSKIKGLQSELELLTSKEKHYKKILEENILDEWNPVNFEEIIQKKLK
;
A
#
# COMPACT_ATOMS: atom_id res chain seq x y z
N MET A 1 23.44 -0.26 43.89
CA MET A 1 22.84 0.51 42.78
C MET A 1 23.60 0.14 41.51
N ASN A 2 23.00 -0.63 40.61
CA ASN A 2 23.66 -1.05 39.37
C ASN A 2 23.70 0.14 38.41
N ASN A 3 24.91 0.68 38.16
CA ASN A 3 25.12 1.73 37.18
C ASN A 3 25.22 1.10 35.79
N LEU A 4 24.08 1.01 35.10
CA LEU A 4 24.00 0.58 33.71
C LEU A 4 24.84 1.51 32.82
N THR A 5 25.60 0.92 31.91
CA THR A 5 26.34 1.58 30.84
C THR A 5 25.39 2.27 29.86
N ASN A 6 25.90 3.20 29.04
CA ASN A 6 25.08 3.91 28.05
C ASN A 6 24.44 2.97 27.02
N SER A 7 25.12 1.88 26.64
CA SER A 7 24.58 0.85 25.74
C SER A 7 23.47 0.03 26.39
N GLU A 8 23.61 -0.32 27.67
CA GLU A 8 22.57 -1.03 28.41
C GLU A 8 21.32 -0.17 28.61
N ARG A 9 21.48 1.12 28.95
CA ARG A 9 20.36 2.07 29.04
C ARG A 9 19.64 2.25 27.69
N LEU A 10 20.40 2.31 26.59
CA LEU A 10 19.82 2.40 25.25
C LEU A 10 19.01 1.13 24.91
N ASN A 11 19.55 -0.05 25.21
CA ASN A 11 18.85 -1.32 24.99
C ASN A 11 17.58 -1.44 25.84
N GLU A 12 17.62 -0.99 27.10
CA GLU A 12 16.43 -0.92 27.95
C GLU A 12 15.39 0.05 27.39
N ASN A 13 15.80 1.24 26.95
CA ASN A 13 14.88 2.20 26.33
C ASN A 13 14.25 1.65 25.04
N ILE A 14 15.02 0.99 24.17
CA ILE A 14 14.51 0.31 22.97
C ILE A 14 13.51 -0.77 23.35
N LYS A 15 13.81 -1.58 24.38
CA LYS A 15 12.92 -2.63 24.88
C LYS A 15 11.62 -2.07 25.46
N VAL A 16 11.67 -0.92 26.13
CA VAL A 16 10.48 -0.23 26.64
C VAL A 16 9.62 0.30 25.49
N ILE A 17 10.22 0.96 24.49
CA ILE A 17 9.52 1.52 23.33
C ILE A 17 8.87 0.41 22.49
N THR A 18 9.58 -0.69 22.21
CA THR A 18 9.06 -1.80 21.40
C THR A 18 7.87 -2.51 22.07
N LYS A 19 7.84 -2.54 23.40
CA LYS A 19 6.72 -3.08 24.20
C LYS A 19 5.61 -2.08 24.48
N GLN A 20 5.74 -0.83 24.06
CA GLN A 20 4.68 0.16 24.20
C GLN A 20 3.43 -0.33 23.48
N LYS A 21 2.31 -0.35 24.21
CA LYS A 21 1.01 -0.75 23.68
C LYS A 21 0.44 0.39 22.84
N LEU A 22 -0.12 0.02 21.70
CA LEU A 22 -0.80 0.89 20.76
C LEU A 22 -2.24 0.43 20.62
N SER A 23 -3.11 1.42 20.70
CA SER A 23 -4.55 1.31 20.65
C SER A 23 -5.06 1.29 19.20
N ILE A 24 -6.27 0.76 18.94
CA ILE A 24 -6.85 0.80 17.58
C ILE A 24 -6.88 2.23 17.04
N LYS A 25 -7.19 3.20 17.89
CA LYS A 25 -7.24 4.62 17.55
C LYS A 25 -5.86 5.16 17.15
N GLU A 26 -4.83 4.80 17.90
CA GLU A 26 -3.46 5.24 17.60
C GLU A 26 -2.96 4.63 16.29
N ILE A 27 -3.24 3.34 16.05
CA ILE A 27 -2.89 2.68 14.79
C ILE A 27 -3.62 3.33 13.62
N ALA A 28 -4.92 3.60 13.77
CA ALA A 28 -5.71 4.30 12.77
C ALA A 28 -5.10 5.65 12.41
N THR A 29 -4.65 6.42 13.41
CA THR A 29 -3.92 7.69 13.19
C THR A 29 -2.57 7.49 12.51
N ILE A 30 -1.76 6.50 12.91
CA ILE A 30 -0.43 6.24 12.33
C ILE A 30 -0.52 5.89 10.84
N PHE A 31 -1.54 5.11 10.46
CA PHE A 31 -1.72 4.64 9.09
C PHE A 31 -2.64 5.53 8.24
N ASP A 32 -3.13 6.63 8.80
CA ASP A 32 -4.08 7.54 8.16
C ASP A 32 -5.32 6.80 7.59
N VAL A 33 -5.91 5.97 8.44
CA VAL A 33 -7.13 5.21 8.13
C VAL A 33 -8.15 5.33 9.23
N SER A 34 -9.40 4.97 8.95
CA SER A 34 -10.44 4.90 9.98
C SER A 34 -10.19 3.76 10.98
N GLU A 35 -10.62 3.92 12.23
CA GLU A 35 -10.67 2.82 13.20
C GLU A 35 -11.50 1.63 12.67
N GLN A 36 -12.53 1.89 11.87
CA GLN A 36 -13.36 0.86 11.24
C GLN A 36 -12.54 0.00 10.27
N THR A 37 -11.58 0.59 9.56
CA THR A 37 -10.65 -0.14 8.67
C THR A 37 -9.78 -1.11 9.48
N ILE A 38 -9.25 -0.67 10.62
CA ILE A 38 -8.46 -1.52 11.52
C ILE A 38 -9.34 -2.68 12.04
N ARG A 39 -10.53 -2.36 12.55
CA ARG A 39 -11.49 -3.35 13.06
C ARG A 39 -11.93 -4.34 11.99
N PHE A 40 -12.06 -3.88 10.74
CA PHE A 40 -12.37 -4.73 9.61
C PHE A 40 -11.27 -5.76 9.39
N TYR A 41 -10.00 -5.35 9.29
CA TYR A 41 -8.88 -6.30 9.11
C TYR A 41 -8.73 -7.27 10.28
N ASP A 42 -8.89 -6.78 11.50
CA ASP A 42 -8.92 -7.59 12.71
C ASP A 42 -10.05 -8.64 12.67
N SER A 43 -11.28 -8.23 12.33
CA SER A 43 -12.44 -9.13 12.20
C SER A 43 -12.27 -10.21 11.12
N LYS A 44 -11.42 -9.95 10.12
CA LYS A 44 -11.07 -10.91 9.07
C LYS A 44 -9.92 -11.85 9.46
N GLY A 45 -9.38 -11.71 10.68
CA GLY A 45 -8.27 -12.51 11.20
C GLY A 45 -6.94 -12.15 10.56
N LEU A 46 -6.79 -10.94 10.02
CA LEU A 46 -5.55 -10.52 9.36
C LEU A 46 -4.52 -9.94 10.35
N LEU A 47 -4.91 -9.70 11.59
CA LEU A 47 -4.08 -9.04 12.60
C LEU A 47 -3.97 -9.93 13.84
N PRO A 48 -3.26 -11.08 13.77
CA PRO A 48 -3.26 -12.09 14.84
C PRO A 48 -2.58 -11.63 16.14
N PHE A 49 -1.89 -10.49 16.12
CA PHE A 49 -1.14 -9.95 17.27
C PHE A 49 -1.92 -8.91 18.09
N PHE A 50 -3.21 -8.73 17.82
CA PHE A 50 -4.06 -7.93 18.71
C PHE A 50 -4.39 -8.73 19.95
N GLU A 51 -4.01 -8.18 21.10
CA GLU A 51 -4.34 -8.70 22.42
C GLU A 51 -5.48 -7.89 23.05
N ARG A 52 -6.03 -8.40 24.15
CA ARG A 52 -7.03 -7.71 24.97
C ARG A 52 -6.43 -7.37 26.33
N GLU A 53 -6.64 -6.14 26.79
CA GLU A 53 -6.39 -5.76 28.19
C GLU A 53 -7.54 -6.21 29.09
N ASP A 54 -7.35 -6.11 30.41
CA ASP A 54 -8.32 -6.48 31.45
C ASP A 54 -9.64 -5.71 31.34
N ASN A 55 -9.61 -4.48 30.82
CA ASN A 55 -10.79 -3.67 30.51
C ASN A 55 -11.44 -4.02 29.15
N ASN A 56 -11.03 -5.14 28.55
CA ASN A 56 -11.45 -5.63 27.24
C ASN A 56 -11.02 -4.77 26.04
N TYR A 57 -10.08 -3.84 26.24
CA TYR A 57 -9.54 -2.97 25.20
C TYR A 57 -8.55 -3.71 24.30
N ARG A 58 -8.67 -3.55 22.96
CA ARG A 58 -7.77 -4.19 21.99
C ARG A 58 -6.52 -3.34 21.74
N TYR A 59 -5.34 -3.96 21.86
CA TYR A 59 -4.06 -3.30 21.61
C TYR A 59 -3.09 -4.22 20.87
N THR A 60 -2.05 -3.62 20.29
CA THR A 60 -0.86 -4.31 19.75
C THR A 60 0.40 -3.61 20.29
N THR A 61 1.58 -4.18 20.11
CA THR A 61 2.85 -3.50 20.44
C THR A 61 3.43 -2.77 19.23
N VAL A 62 4.35 -1.85 19.47
CA VAL A 62 5.13 -1.18 18.40
C VAL A 62 5.88 -2.20 17.54
N GLU A 63 6.43 -3.26 18.14
CA GLU A 63 7.10 -4.34 17.42
C GLU A 63 6.17 -5.03 16.41
N ASN A 64 4.91 -5.26 16.80
CA ASN A 64 3.90 -5.90 15.96
C ASN A 64 3.32 -4.95 14.89
N LEU A 65 3.63 -3.64 14.94
CA LEU A 65 3.15 -2.67 13.96
C LEU A 65 3.69 -2.95 12.54
N GLN A 66 4.87 -3.56 12.45
CA GLN A 66 5.46 -4.01 11.18
C GLN A 66 4.53 -4.99 10.44
N TRP A 67 3.85 -5.87 11.18
CA TRP A 67 2.88 -6.81 10.61
C TRP A 67 1.65 -6.11 10.06
N PHE A 68 1.12 -5.14 10.79
CA PHE A 68 0.02 -4.32 10.29
C PHE A 68 0.42 -3.61 8.99
N LYS A 69 1.61 -2.99 8.97
CA LYS A 69 2.14 -2.33 7.78
C LYS A 69 2.21 -3.29 6.59
N MET A 70 2.69 -4.51 6.81
CA MET A 70 2.76 -5.54 5.76
C MET A 70 1.37 -5.90 5.22
N VAL A 71 0.41 -6.21 6.09
CA VAL A 71 -0.97 -6.55 5.71
C VAL A 71 -1.62 -5.41 4.92
N PHE A 72 -1.43 -4.17 5.39
CA PHE A 72 -1.92 -2.98 4.72
C PHE A 72 -1.31 -2.82 3.33
N LEU A 73 0.01 -2.96 3.19
CA LEU A 73 0.70 -2.86 1.91
C LEU A 73 0.27 -3.94 0.93
N LEU A 74 0.12 -5.20 1.37
CA LEU A 74 -0.36 -6.28 0.51
C LEU A 74 -1.78 -6.00 0.01
N ARG A 75 -2.66 -5.51 0.88
CA ARG A 75 -4.02 -5.13 0.48
C ARG A 75 -4.05 -3.97 -0.51
N SER A 76 -3.21 -2.95 -0.29
CA SER A 76 -3.05 -1.79 -1.17
C SER A 76 -2.41 -2.16 -2.51
N ALA A 77 -1.54 -3.16 -2.54
CA ALA A 77 -0.98 -3.73 -3.77
C ALA A 77 -2.02 -4.51 -4.60
N GLY A 78 -3.24 -4.69 -4.09
CA GLY A 78 -4.34 -5.36 -4.77
C GLY A 78 -4.53 -6.82 -4.38
N MET A 79 -3.77 -7.33 -3.40
CA MET A 79 -3.94 -8.71 -2.94
C MET A 79 -5.31 -8.89 -2.28
N GLU A 80 -6.02 -9.95 -2.67
CA GLU A 80 -7.30 -10.30 -2.06
C GLU A 80 -7.14 -10.71 -0.60
N ILE A 81 -8.15 -10.41 0.23
CA ILE A 81 -8.16 -10.76 1.67
C ILE A 81 -7.87 -12.24 1.91
N LYS A 82 -8.39 -13.13 1.06
CA LYS A 82 -8.17 -14.58 1.16
C LYS A 82 -6.69 -14.95 1.01
N ASN A 83 -5.98 -14.31 0.08
CA ASN A 83 -4.56 -14.57 -0.19
C ASN A 83 -3.68 -13.96 0.90
N ILE A 84 -4.06 -12.80 1.45
CA ILE A 84 -3.38 -12.20 2.61
C ILE A 84 -3.52 -13.13 3.82
N LYS A 85 -4.72 -13.68 4.05
CA LYS A 85 -4.96 -14.63 5.14
C LYS A 85 -4.11 -15.89 4.99
N GLU A 86 -4.02 -16.43 3.78
CA GLU A 86 -3.16 -17.58 3.48
C GLU A 86 -1.69 -17.26 3.76
N TYR A 87 -1.20 -16.11 3.30
CA TYR A 87 0.15 -15.66 3.59
C TYR A 87 0.43 -15.56 5.10
N ILE A 88 -0.52 -15.03 5.87
CA ILE A 88 -0.41 -14.96 7.33
C ILE A 88 -0.36 -16.36 7.95
N ASN A 89 -1.23 -17.27 7.54
CA ASN A 89 -1.23 -18.66 8.04
C ASN A 89 0.14 -19.31 7.81
N LEU A 90 0.69 -19.18 6.61
CA LEU A 90 2.02 -19.69 6.27
C LEU A 90 3.09 -19.07 7.17
N CYS A 91 3.04 -17.76 7.45
CA CYS A 91 3.99 -17.16 8.39
C CYS A 91 3.85 -17.72 9.81
N MET A 92 2.62 -18.02 10.26
CA MET A 92 2.38 -18.61 11.58
C MET A 92 2.89 -20.06 11.70
N GLU A 93 3.01 -20.79 10.58
CA GLU A 93 3.65 -22.11 10.52
C GLU A 93 5.19 -22.05 10.63
N GLY A 94 5.78 -20.86 10.48
CA GLY A 94 7.21 -20.64 10.63
C GLY A 94 8.04 -20.83 9.36
N ASP A 95 9.34 -21.08 9.53
CA ASP A 95 10.31 -20.97 8.43
C ASP A 95 10.27 -22.10 7.40
N SER A 96 9.58 -23.21 7.71
CA SER A 96 9.31 -24.28 6.75
C SER A 96 8.50 -23.83 5.53
N THR A 97 7.74 -22.74 5.65
CA THR A 97 6.86 -22.23 4.59
C THR A 97 7.44 -21.08 3.77
N VAL A 98 8.70 -20.70 4.00
CA VAL A 98 9.36 -19.61 3.26
C VAL A 98 9.20 -19.75 1.74
N PRO A 99 9.35 -20.95 1.12
CA PRO A 99 9.15 -21.10 -0.32
C PRO A 99 7.75 -20.71 -0.80
N GLN A 100 6.69 -21.09 -0.06
CA GLN A 100 5.30 -20.77 -0.37
C GLN A 100 5.04 -19.26 -0.22
N ARG A 101 5.56 -18.67 0.86
CA ARG A 101 5.47 -17.22 1.10
C ARG A 101 6.15 -16.43 -0.01
N LEU A 102 7.34 -16.84 -0.42
CA LEU A 102 8.08 -16.23 -1.53
C LEU A 102 7.26 -16.26 -2.82
N LYS A 103 6.63 -17.39 -3.12
CA LYS A 103 5.80 -17.54 -4.32
C LYS A 103 4.63 -16.55 -4.35
N ILE A 104 3.89 -16.41 -3.25
CA ILE A 104 2.80 -15.43 -3.12
C ILE A 104 3.30 -14.00 -3.38
N ILE A 105 4.44 -13.63 -2.79
CA ILE A 105 5.02 -12.29 -2.95
C ILE A 105 5.48 -12.05 -4.40
N GLN A 106 6.09 -13.05 -5.05
CA GLN A 106 6.52 -12.95 -6.44
C GLN A 106 5.34 -12.77 -7.40
N ASP A 107 4.25 -13.50 -7.18
CA ASP A 107 3.05 -13.39 -8.00
C ASP A 107 2.41 -12.01 -7.84
N GLN A 108 2.23 -11.53 -6.60
CA GLN A 108 1.70 -10.18 -6.37
C GLN A 108 2.62 -9.09 -6.95
N LYS A 109 3.94 -9.27 -6.85
CA LYS A 109 4.92 -8.34 -7.44
C LYS A 109 4.76 -8.26 -8.96
N LYS A 110 4.59 -9.41 -9.63
CA LYS A 110 4.39 -9.46 -11.09
C LYS A 110 3.12 -8.69 -11.49
N ASP A 111 2.02 -8.89 -10.76
CA ASP A 111 0.76 -8.19 -11.03
C ASP A 111 0.90 -6.68 -10.83
N LEU A 112 1.57 -6.26 -9.76
CA LEU A 112 1.81 -4.84 -9.48
C LEU A 112 2.68 -4.19 -10.56
N VAL A 113 3.72 -4.88 -11.05
CA VAL A 113 4.55 -4.40 -12.17
C VAL A 113 3.72 -4.23 -13.44
N SER A 114 2.84 -5.18 -13.74
CA SER A 114 1.93 -5.06 -14.89
C SER A 114 1.01 -3.85 -14.77
N LYS A 115 0.46 -3.61 -13.57
CA LYS A 115 -0.39 -2.45 -13.30
C LYS A 115 0.35 -1.12 -13.46
N ILE A 116 1.59 -1.03 -12.95
CA ILE A 116 2.44 0.16 -13.11
C ILE A 116 2.66 0.45 -14.59
N LYS A 117 2.93 -0.59 -15.39
CA LYS A 117 3.16 -0.43 -16.83
C LYS A 117 1.94 0.12 -17.56
N GLY A 118 0.74 -0.36 -17.22
CA GLY A 118 -0.52 0.18 -17.75
C GLY A 118 -0.74 1.64 -17.37
N LEU A 119 -0.57 1.99 -16.08
CA LEU A 119 -0.69 3.36 -15.59
C LEU A 119 0.32 4.32 -16.24
N GLN A 120 1.52 3.84 -16.56
CA GLN A 120 2.52 4.63 -17.29
C GLN A 120 2.03 4.96 -18.70
N SER A 121 1.48 3.99 -19.44
CA SER A 121 0.93 4.24 -20.78
C SER A 121 -0.29 5.17 -20.75
N GLU A 122 -1.15 5.05 -19.73
CA GLU A 122 -2.27 5.98 -19.52
C GLU A 122 -1.76 7.42 -19.25
N LEU A 123 -0.75 7.57 -18.42
CA LEU A 123 -0.13 8.85 -18.12
C LEU A 123 0.55 9.47 -19.36
N GLU A 124 1.21 8.67 -20.19
CA GLU A 124 1.81 9.11 -21.45
C GLU A 124 0.76 9.69 -22.40
N LEU A 125 -0.40 9.03 -22.54
CA LEU A 125 -1.52 9.55 -23.34
C LEU A 125 -2.01 10.90 -22.80
N LEU A 126 -2.25 11.00 -21.49
CA LEU A 126 -2.73 12.23 -20.87
C LEU A 126 -1.72 13.37 -21.02
N THR A 127 -0.44 13.08 -20.83
CA THR A 127 0.67 14.04 -21.02
C THR A 127 0.71 14.54 -22.47
N SER A 128 0.54 13.63 -23.44
CA SER A 128 0.50 13.99 -24.87
C SER A 128 -0.70 14.87 -25.21
N LYS A 129 -1.88 14.55 -24.65
CA LYS A 129 -3.11 15.35 -24.80
C LYS A 129 -2.98 16.73 -24.18
N GLU A 130 -2.39 16.83 -22.98
CA GLU A 130 -2.14 18.12 -22.33
C GLU A 130 -1.22 19.00 -23.18
N LYS A 131 -0.11 18.44 -23.68
CA LYS A 131 0.81 19.16 -24.58
C LYS A 131 0.10 19.64 -25.85
N HIS A 132 -0.71 18.79 -26.45
CA HIS A 132 -1.49 19.12 -27.65
C HIS A 132 -2.43 20.31 -27.41
N TYR A 133 -3.19 20.29 -26.32
CA TYR A 133 -4.10 21.40 -26.00
C TYR A 133 -3.37 22.69 -25.63
N LYS A 134 -2.23 22.62 -24.93
CA LYS A 134 -1.38 23.81 -24.70
C LYS A 134 -0.94 24.45 -26.02
N LYS A 135 -0.48 23.63 -26.97
CA LYS A 135 -0.09 24.10 -28.31
C LYS A 135 -1.25 24.75 -29.06
N ILE A 136 -2.45 24.16 -29.03
CA ILE A 136 -3.66 24.75 -29.63
C ILE A 136 -3.94 26.13 -29.07
N LEU A 137 -3.87 26.29 -27.74
CA LEU A 137 -4.15 27.55 -27.07
C LEU A 137 -3.07 28.62 -27.38
N GLU A 138 -1.81 28.22 -27.47
CA GLU A 138 -0.67 29.11 -27.76
C GLU A 138 -0.66 29.57 -29.22
N GLU A 139 -0.87 28.66 -30.16
CA GLU A 139 -0.75 28.92 -31.60
C GLU A 139 -2.10 29.22 -32.27
N ASN A 140 -3.22 29.09 -31.55
CA ASN A 140 -4.58 29.21 -32.06
C ASN A 140 -4.85 28.35 -33.30
N ILE A 141 -4.41 27.09 -33.25
CA ILE A 141 -4.50 26.12 -34.35
C ILE A 141 -5.69 25.15 -34.19
N LEU A 142 -6.13 24.54 -35.29
CA LEU A 142 -7.23 23.55 -35.30
C LEU A 142 -6.85 22.28 -34.50
N ASP A 143 -7.78 21.75 -33.72
CA ASP A 143 -7.59 20.48 -33.03
C ASP A 143 -7.64 19.30 -34.00
N GLU A 144 -6.47 18.84 -34.44
CA GLU A 144 -6.37 17.69 -35.34
C GLU A 144 -6.77 16.35 -34.73
N TRP A 145 -6.90 16.28 -33.40
CA TRP A 145 -7.26 15.07 -32.68
C TRP A 145 -8.75 15.02 -32.32
N ASN A 146 -9.51 16.06 -32.65
CA ASN A 146 -10.96 16.09 -32.49
C ASN A 146 -11.64 15.43 -33.71
N PRO A 147 -12.44 14.37 -33.53
CA PRO A 147 -13.15 13.72 -34.62
C PRO A 147 -14.03 14.65 -35.48
N VAL A 148 -14.56 15.73 -34.90
CA VAL A 148 -15.36 16.72 -35.63
C VAL A 148 -14.55 17.42 -36.73
N ASN A 149 -13.23 17.54 -36.55
CA ASN A 149 -12.35 18.22 -37.49
C ASN A 149 -11.78 17.27 -38.57
N PHE A 150 -12.03 15.96 -38.49
CA PHE A 150 -11.39 14.98 -39.37
C PHE A 150 -11.70 15.18 -40.85
N GLU A 151 -12.95 15.52 -41.19
CA GLU A 151 -13.32 15.81 -42.58
C GLU A 151 -12.54 17.01 -43.13
N GLU A 152 -12.46 18.11 -42.37
CA GLU A 152 -11.69 19.29 -42.76
C GLU A 152 -10.20 18.98 -42.96
N ILE A 153 -9.62 18.15 -42.09
CA ILE A 153 -8.21 17.74 -42.16
C ILE A 153 -7.95 16.87 -43.39
N ILE A 154 -8.83 15.91 -43.67
CA ILE A 154 -8.70 15.02 -44.85
C ILE A 154 -8.73 15.86 -46.13
N GLN A 155 -9.66 16.82 -46.23
CA GLN A 155 -9.75 17.70 -47.39
C GLN A 155 -8.52 18.60 -47.57
N LYS A 156 -7.90 19.07 -46.47
CA LYS A 156 -6.65 19.87 -46.53
C LYS A 156 -5.44 19.05 -46.96
N LYS A 157 -5.37 17.75 -46.67
CA LYS A 157 -4.22 16.87 -47.02
C LYS A 157 -4.27 16.33 -48.45
N LEU A 158 -5.42 16.39 -49.13
CA LEU A 158 -5.61 15.91 -50.50
C LEU A 158 -5.39 16.98 -51.59
N LYS A 159 -5.16 18.25 -51.19
CA LYS A 159 -4.78 19.35 -52.08
C LYS A 159 -3.28 19.59 -52.02
#